data_AF-A0A1E7G274-F1
#
_entry.id   AF-A0A1E7G274-F1
#
_cell.length_a   1.000
_cell.length_b   1.000
_cell.length_c   1.000
_cell.angle_alpha   90.00
_cell.angle_beta   90.00
_cell.angle_gamma   90.00
#
_symmetry.space_group_name_H-M   'P 1'
#
loop_
_entity.id
_entity.type
_entity.pdbx_description
1 polymer ?
#
loop_
_entity_poly.entity_id
_entity_poly.type
_entity_poly.pdbx_seq_one_letter_code
_entity_poly.pdbx_strand_id
1 'polypeptide(L)'
;MEFILEFFLSCIVEGLFFSSEGQRSKKIKIWHGIFRSSMYLAISILFLFLSYSSGSTTVQKIFFLVISLFSFYMMIKTNFTSYKRHVEWAKNQGQKDQEKPF
;
A
#
# COMPACT_ATOMS: atom_id res chain seq x y z
N MET A 1 -12.15 4.28 -19.61
CA MET A 1 -11.20 5.20 -18.93
C MET A 1 -11.79 5.71 -17.63
N GLU A 2 -13.05 6.16 -17.61
CA GLU A 2 -13.74 6.61 -16.39
C GLU A 2 -13.78 5.55 -15.28
N PHE A 3 -14.07 4.29 -15.61
CA PHE A 3 -14.11 3.19 -14.64
C PHE A 3 -12.76 2.94 -13.93
N ILE A 4 -11.64 3.11 -14.65
CA ILE A 4 -10.30 2.97 -14.07
C ILE A 4 -10.02 4.17 -13.18
N LEU A 5 -10.40 5.39 -13.59
CA LEU A 5 -10.23 6.59 -12.78
C LEU A 5 -11.05 6.54 -11.49
N GLU A 6 -12.29 6.04 -11.54
CA GLU A 6 -13.14 5.80 -10.37
C GLU A 6 -12.55 4.76 -9.43
N PHE A 7 -11.99 3.67 -9.96
CA PHE A 7 -11.29 2.67 -9.15
C PHE A 7 -10.02 3.24 -8.49
N PHE A 8 -9.32 4.15 -9.17
CA PHE A 8 -8.18 4.85 -8.58
C PHE A 8 -8.59 5.84 -7.50
N LEU A 9 -9.62 6.63 -7.76
CA LEU A 9 -10.18 7.54 -6.78
C LEU A 9 -10.69 6.75 -5.58
N SER A 10 -11.35 5.61 -5.77
CA SER A 10 -11.78 4.76 -4.66
C SER A 10 -10.61 4.18 -3.89
N CYS A 11 -9.52 3.75 -4.54
CA CYS A 11 -8.31 3.25 -3.86
C CYS A 11 -7.53 4.36 -3.12
N ILE A 12 -7.48 5.57 -3.68
CA ILE A 12 -6.84 6.74 -3.07
C ILE A 12 -7.69 7.25 -1.90
N VAL A 13 -9.00 7.29 -2.06
CA VAL A 13 -9.98 7.69 -1.05
C VAL A 13 -10.08 6.64 0.05
N GLU A 14 -10.01 5.34 -0.23
CA GLU A 14 -9.82 4.31 0.80
C GLU A 14 -8.47 4.44 1.49
N GLY A 15 -7.46 4.99 0.81
CA GLY A 15 -6.22 5.37 1.44
C GLY A 15 -6.34 6.51 2.46
N LEU A 16 -7.38 7.34 2.33
CA LEU A 16 -7.82 8.40 3.25
C LEU A 16 -8.81 7.89 4.32
N PHE A 17 -9.59 6.84 4.03
CA PHE A 17 -10.48 6.21 5.01
C PHE A 17 -9.69 5.36 5.99
N PHE A 18 -9.24 6.06 7.04
CA PHE A 18 -9.06 5.56 8.40
C PHE A 18 -8.37 4.20 8.52
N SER A 19 -7.07 4.27 8.82
CA SER A 19 -6.50 3.39 9.84
C SER A 19 -7.43 3.42 11.05
N SER A 20 -8.38 2.48 11.12
CA SER A 20 -9.27 2.35 12.28
C SER A 20 -8.39 1.95 13.46
N GLU A 21 -7.95 2.94 14.24
CA GLU A 21 -7.13 2.75 15.42
C GLU A 21 -7.89 2.00 16.53
N GLY A 22 -9.22 1.91 16.46
CA GLY A 22 -10.04 1.16 17.42
C GLY A 22 -10.20 -0.33 17.06
N GLN A 23 -9.69 -1.22 17.92
CA GLN A 23 -10.22 -2.58 18.16
C GLN A 23 -10.13 -3.69 17.08
N ARG A 24 -9.36 -3.59 15.99
CA ARG A 24 -9.16 -4.77 15.09
C ARG A 24 -8.00 -5.69 15.52
N SER A 25 -8.30 -7.00 15.60
CA SER A 25 -7.35 -8.10 15.87
C SER A 25 -6.06 -7.98 15.05
N LYS A 26 -4.91 -8.33 15.65
CA LYS A 26 -3.55 -8.27 15.04
C LYS A 26 -3.52 -8.94 13.65
N LYS A 27 -4.26 -10.04 13.48
CA LYS A 27 -4.37 -10.77 12.20
C LYS A 27 -5.05 -9.94 11.11
N ILE A 28 -6.11 -9.21 11.43
CA ILE A 28 -6.87 -8.40 10.46
C ILE A 28 -6.01 -7.24 9.94
N LYS A 29 -5.20 -6.61 10.82
CA LYS A 29 -4.28 -5.53 10.42
C LYS A 29 -3.19 -6.02 9.45
N ILE A 30 -2.67 -7.24 9.66
CA ILE A 30 -1.68 -7.85 8.77
C ILE A 30 -2.30 -8.16 7.41
N TRP A 31 -3.47 -8.81 7.38
CA TRP A 31 -4.19 -9.11 6.13
C TRP A 31 -4.54 -7.85 5.34
N HIS A 32 -4.99 -6.79 6.01
CA HIS A 32 -5.28 -5.51 5.37
C HIS A 32 -4.01 -4.87 4.76
N GLY A 33 -2.87 -4.96 5.45
CA GLY A 33 -1.58 -4.48 4.92
C GLY A 33 -1.12 -5.27 3.68
N ILE A 34 -1.23 -6.60 3.72
CA ILE A 34 -0.89 -7.47 2.58
C ILE A 34 -1.80 -7.15 1.39
N PHE A 35 -3.12 -7.10 1.59
CA PHE A 35 -4.09 -6.80 0.55
C PHE A 35 -3.81 -5.45 -0.11
N ARG A 36 -3.57 -4.40 0.69
CA ARG A 36 -3.28 -3.06 0.20
C ARG A 36 -1.98 -3.00 -0.60
N SER A 37 -0.92 -3.65 -0.14
CA SER A 37 0.35 -3.73 -0.89
C SER A 37 0.19 -4.52 -2.19
N SER A 38 -0.57 -5.62 -2.20
CA SER A 38 -0.88 -6.38 -3.41
C SER A 38 -1.69 -5.57 -4.43
N MET A 39 -2.63 -4.73 -3.98
CA MET A 39 -3.37 -3.82 -4.85
C MET A 39 -2.44 -2.79 -5.51
N TYR A 40 -1.58 -2.13 -4.74
CA TYR A 40 -0.63 -1.16 -5.31
C TYR A 40 0.31 -1.81 -6.33
N LEU A 41 0.74 -3.06 -6.08
CA LEU A 41 1.54 -3.83 -7.04
C LEU A 41 0.76 -4.14 -8.32
N ALA A 42 -0.48 -4.63 -8.19
CA ALA A 42 -1.34 -4.94 -9.34
C ALA A 42 -1.60 -3.70 -10.19
N ILE A 43 -1.85 -2.56 -9.54
CA ILE A 43 -2.03 -1.27 -10.20
C ILE A 43 -0.74 -0.84 -10.92
N SER A 44 0.41 -0.97 -10.27
CA SER A 44 1.70 -0.63 -10.87
C SER A 44 1.97 -1.45 -12.15
N ILE A 45 1.73 -2.76 -12.10
CA ILE A 45 1.89 -3.67 -13.25
C ILE A 45 0.90 -3.34 -14.36
N LEU A 46 -0.37 -3.09 -14.02
CA LEU A 46 -1.40 -2.71 -14.99
C LEU A 46 -1.00 -1.45 -15.77
N PHE A 47 -0.53 -0.42 -15.06
CA PHE A 47 -0.16 0.85 -15.69
C PHE A 47 1.16 0.78 -16.44
N LEU A 48 2.08 -0.07 -15.99
CA LEU A 48 3.27 -0.40 -16.76
C LEU A 48 2.88 -1.04 -18.10
N PHE A 49 1.98 -2.03 -18.07
CA PHE A 49 1.46 -2.69 -19.26
C PHE A 49 0.75 -1.71 -20.21
N LEU A 50 -0.10 -0.83 -19.69
CA LEU A 50 -0.78 0.20 -20.48
C LEU A 50 0.20 1.20 -21.12
N SER A 51 1.33 1.48 -20.46
CA SER A 51 2.42 2.32 -21.01
C SER A 51 3.11 1.66 -22.21
N TYR A 52 3.22 0.33 -22.22
CA TYR A 52 3.79 -0.41 -23.36
C TYR A 52 2.78 -0.73 -24.47
N SER A 53 1.49 -0.48 -24.25
CA SER A 53 0.46 -0.74 -25.27
C SER A 53 0.71 0.07 -26.56
N SER A 54 0.62 -0.63 -27.69
CA SER A 54 0.91 -0.08 -29.03
C SER A 54 -0.07 1.00 -29.48
N GLY A 55 -1.27 1.08 -28.87
CA GLY A 55 -2.27 2.11 -29.16
C GLY A 55 -2.10 3.43 -28.40
N SER A 56 -1.16 3.53 -27.46
CA SER A 56 -1.01 4.70 -26.59
C SER A 56 -0.12 5.78 -27.22
N THR A 57 -0.51 7.07 -27.11
CA THR A 57 0.34 8.20 -27.51
C THR A 57 1.52 8.37 -26.55
N THR A 58 2.63 9.00 -26.98
CA THR A 58 3.81 9.23 -26.11
C THR A 58 3.44 9.91 -24.78
N VAL A 59 2.53 10.89 -24.81
CA VAL A 59 2.05 11.57 -23.60
C VAL A 59 1.29 10.62 -22.68
N GLN A 60 0.41 9.76 -23.23
CA GLN A 60 -0.29 8.73 -22.46
C GLN A 60 0.67 7.71 -21.85
N LYS A 61 1.70 7.29 -22.59
CA LYS A 61 2.72 6.37 -22.09
C LYS A 61 3.45 6.95 -20.88
N ILE A 62 3.87 8.21 -20.96
CA ILE A 62 4.51 8.92 -19.84
C ILE A 62 3.56 9.03 -18.66
N PHE A 63 2.30 9.43 -18.90
CA PHE A 63 1.30 9.52 -17.85
C PHE A 63 1.07 8.18 -17.13
N PHE A 64 0.94 7.09 -17.89
CA PHE A 64 0.81 5.75 -17.31
C PHE A 64 2.06 5.32 -16.55
N LEU A 65 3.26 5.66 -17.04
CA LEU A 65 4.51 5.38 -16.37
C LEU A 65 4.60 6.08 -15.00
N VAL A 66 4.19 7.35 -14.94
CA VAL A 66 4.15 8.14 -13.68
C VAL A 66 3.22 7.47 -12.67
N ILE A 67 2.03 7.04 -13.09
CA ILE A 67 1.09 6.34 -12.21
C ILE A 67 1.65 5.00 -11.73
N SER A 68 2.29 4.25 -12.63
CA SER A 68 2.92 2.96 -12.30
C SER A 68 4.00 3.13 -11.23
N LEU A 69 4.90 4.11 -11.40
CA LEU A 69 5.95 4.43 -10.46
C LEU A 69 5.41 4.95 -9.12
N PHE A 70 4.40 5.81 -9.15
CA PHE A 70 3.76 6.31 -7.94
C PHE A 70 3.11 5.18 -7.12
N SER A 71 2.41 4.26 -7.81
CA SER A 71 1.78 3.11 -7.16
C SER A 71 2.81 2.15 -6.57
N PHE A 72 3.91 1.91 -7.30
CA PHE A 72 5.03 1.12 -6.80
C PHE A 72 5.68 1.75 -5.56
N TYR A 73 5.88 3.07 -5.58
CA TYR A 73 6.37 3.82 -4.43
C TYR A 73 5.44 3.68 -3.22
N MET A 74 4.12 3.78 -3.42
CA MET A 74 3.12 3.61 -2.35
C MET A 74 3.13 2.18 -1.76
N MET A 75 3.38 1.15 -2.59
CA MET A 75 3.62 -0.21 -2.11
C MET A 75 4.83 -0.28 -1.19
N ILE A 76 5.99 0.25 -1.63
CA ILE A 76 7.22 0.25 -0.82
C ILE A 76 7.00 0.98 0.49
N LYS A 77 6.40 2.18 0.44
CA LYS A 77 6.10 2.99 1.62
C LYS A 77 5.21 2.24 2.61
N THR A 78 4.16 1.58 2.13
CA THR A 78 3.23 0.80 2.98
C THR A 78 3.94 -0.36 3.66
N ASN A 79 4.78 -1.09 2.91
CA ASN A 79 5.58 -2.20 3.45
C ASN A 79 6.61 -1.71 4.47
N PHE A 80 7.30 -0.60 4.19
CA PHE A 80 8.29 0.00 5.10
C PHE A 80 7.64 0.47 6.41
N THR A 81 6.49 1.15 6.34
CA THR A 81 5.74 1.56 7.54
C THR A 81 5.22 0.36 8.33
N SER A 82 4.85 -0.74 7.67
CA SER A 82 4.48 -1.99 8.34
C SER A 82 5.69 -2.61 9.06
N TYR A 83 6.83 -2.70 8.39
CA TYR A 83 8.07 -3.21 8.97
C TYR A 83 8.52 -2.40 10.18
N LYS A 84 8.56 -1.06 10.07
CA LYS A 84 8.96 -0.18 11.18
C LYS A 84 8.07 -0.39 12.42
N ARG A 85 6.75 -0.49 12.24
CA ARG A 85 5.82 -0.80 13.35
C ARG A 85 6.09 -2.16 13.98
N HIS A 86 6.44 -3.17 13.19
CA HIS A 86 6.79 -4.49 13.70
C HIS A 86 8.08 -4.45 14.55
N VAL A 87 9.11 -3.73 14.08
CA VAL A 87 10.37 -3.54 14.81
C VAL A 87 10.15 -2.80 16.12
N GLU A 88 9.37 -1.71 16.11
CA GLU A 88 9.02 -0.95 17.32
C GLU A 88 8.24 -1.80 18.33
N TRP A 89 7.29 -2.62 17.85
CA TRP A 89 6.56 -3.55 18.72
C TRP A 89 7.46 -4.62 19.33
N ALA A 90 8.39 -5.20 18.56
CA ALA A 90 9.35 -6.17 19.07
C ALA A 90 10.25 -5.56 20.16
N LYS A 91 10.70 -4.32 19.96
CA LYS A 91 11.50 -3.59 20.96
C LYS A 91 10.71 -3.35 22.26
N ASN A 92 9.45 -2.95 22.16
CA ASN A 92 8.60 -2.67 23.32
C ASN A 92 8.15 -3.94 24.07
N GLN A 93 8.05 -5.10 23.39
CA GLN A 93 7.81 -6.39 24.06
C GLN A 93 9.04 -6.86 24.85
N GLY A 94 10.24 -6.72 24.28
CA GLY A 94 11.48 -7.05 24.98
C GLY A 94 11.70 -6.25 26.27
N GLN A 95 11.24 -4.99 26.32
CA GLN A 95 11.25 -4.19 27.55
C GLN A 95 10.19 -4.63 28.56
N LYS A 96 8.96 -4.97 28.11
CA LYS A 96 7.89 -5.44 29.02
C LYS A 96 8.18 -6.78 29.68
N ASP A 97 8.92 -7.68 29.00
CA ASP A 97 9.33 -8.96 29.60
C ASP A 97 10.48 -8.80 30.61
N GLN A 98 11.24 -7.70 30.56
CA GLN A 98 12.26 -7.37 31.57
C GLN A 98 11.69 -6.67 32.82
N GLU A 99 10.55 -6.00 32.71
CA GLU A 99 9.90 -5.29 33.82
C GLU A 99 8.94 -6.14 34.66
N LYS A 100 8.68 -7.41 34.31
CA LYS A 100 7.86 -8.28 35.16
C LYS A 100 8.62 -8.58 36.46
N PRO A 101 8.16 -8.11 37.63
CA PRO A 101 8.68 -8.64 38.88
C PRO A 101 8.21 -10.10 39.00
N PHE A 102 9.14 -10.96 39.42
CA PHE A 102 8.85 -12.34 39.84
C PHE A 102 7.80 -12.37 40.95
#